data_AF-A0AA46DEE0-F1
#
_entry.id   AF-A0AA46DEE0-F1
#
_cell.length_a   1.000
_cell.length_b   1.000
_cell.length_c   1.000
_cell.angle_alpha   90.00
_cell.angle_beta   90.00
_cell.angle_gamma   90.00
#
_symmetry.space_group_name_H-M   'P 1'
#
loop_
_entity.id
_entity.type
_entity.pdbx_description
1 polymer ?
#
loop_
_entity_poly.entity_id
_entity_poly.type
_entity_poly.pdbx_seq_one_letter_code
_entity_poly.pdbx_strand_id
1 'polypeptide(L)'
;MDRAGFRGFLRTLQQRYEAQRLVATDEKFPFLSQVWPTAEGLIFNISESPATPTRARRNLEARWWDGGVAFCAEIKAFDGTYPELQDDSFYRRQGSDVPAKLEELRSVISRLRGRSEDEIPTEPGDCFPHGFFRGGPMRDVDVVANFHLQGTPDVYLFFKQTTSVWEDETMLQRSGSIMKWMVFAGMRTLRKGERVIHGQPYEEWLVREPADVTSARVPGHGLRLHGNETSHDPARPSIELYLYNGHYIPSPPKSLEEQAKTPFLKRATLSEAQVVALWDAITPTLRLRPGAF
;
A
#
# COMPACT_ATOMS: atom_id res chain seq x y z
N MET A 1 -7.97 3.63 -19.03
CA MET A 1 -7.86 2.61 -20.09
C MET A 1 -9.22 1.93 -20.18
N ASP A 2 -9.79 1.74 -21.36
CA ASP A 2 -11.05 1.03 -21.54
C ASP A 2 -10.83 -0.48 -21.74
N ARG A 3 -11.90 -1.26 -21.78
CA ARG A 3 -11.85 -2.72 -21.91
C ARG A 3 -11.14 -3.19 -23.19
N ALA A 4 -11.36 -2.49 -24.30
CA ALA A 4 -10.71 -2.82 -25.58
C ALA A 4 -9.21 -2.52 -25.55
N GLY A 5 -8.83 -1.36 -25.00
CA GLY A 5 -7.45 -0.97 -24.75
C GLY A 5 -6.74 -1.96 -23.83
N PHE A 6 -7.42 -2.43 -22.77
CA PHE A 6 -6.86 -3.46 -21.88
C PHE A 6 -6.58 -4.79 -22.61
N ARG A 7 -7.49 -5.25 -23.47
CA ARG A 7 -7.23 -6.44 -24.30
C ARG A 7 -6.07 -6.23 -25.26
N GLY A 8 -5.94 -5.04 -25.84
CA GLY A 8 -4.78 -4.64 -26.63
C GLY A 8 -3.49 -4.74 -25.83
N PHE A 9 -3.48 -4.13 -24.63
CA PHE A 9 -2.37 -4.19 -23.69
C PHE A 9 -1.97 -5.63 -23.35
N LEU A 10 -2.92 -6.51 -23.01
CA LEU A 10 -2.64 -7.91 -22.69
C LEU A 10 -1.93 -8.65 -23.83
N ARG A 11 -2.38 -8.44 -25.09
CA ARG A 11 -1.73 -9.05 -26.25
C ARG A 11 -0.29 -8.58 -26.41
N THR A 12 -0.05 -7.27 -26.31
CA THR A 12 1.30 -6.70 -26.39
C THR A 12 2.18 -7.21 -25.25
N LEU A 13 1.64 -7.31 -24.04
CA LEU A 13 2.35 -7.82 -22.86
C LEU A 13 2.76 -9.29 -23.06
N GLN A 14 1.82 -10.13 -23.51
CA GLN A 14 2.09 -11.53 -23.79
C GLN A 14 3.19 -11.69 -24.86
N GLN A 15 3.08 -11.00 -26.00
CA GLN A 15 4.09 -11.02 -27.05
C GLN A 15 5.47 -10.60 -26.55
N ARG A 16 5.54 -9.60 -25.67
CA ARG A 16 6.79 -9.17 -25.05
C ARG A 16 7.39 -10.28 -24.18
N TYR A 17 6.60 -10.93 -23.34
CA TYR A 17 7.08 -12.03 -22.50
C TYR A 17 7.47 -13.28 -23.30
N GLU A 18 6.76 -13.56 -24.39
CA GLU A 18 7.08 -14.63 -25.35
C GLU A 18 8.39 -14.37 -26.11
N ALA A 19 8.73 -13.10 -26.39
CA ALA A 19 9.97 -12.74 -27.06
C ALA A 19 11.18 -12.73 -26.11
N GLN A 20 10.96 -12.60 -24.81
CA GLN A 20 12.01 -12.44 -23.81
C GLN A 20 12.69 -13.77 -23.44
N ARG A 21 13.99 -13.71 -23.16
CA ARG A 21 14.84 -14.86 -22.78
C ARG A 21 15.70 -14.52 -21.56
N LEU A 22 16.16 -15.56 -20.87
CA LEU A 22 17.11 -15.42 -19.77
C LEU A 22 18.49 -15.11 -20.36
N VAL A 23 19.01 -13.92 -20.05
CA VAL A 23 20.27 -13.44 -20.63
C VAL A 23 21.50 -13.99 -19.92
N ALA A 24 21.35 -14.44 -18.67
CA ALA A 24 22.43 -14.98 -17.84
C ALA A 24 22.77 -16.45 -18.11
N THR A 25 21.99 -17.14 -18.96
CA THR A 25 22.21 -18.53 -19.37
C THR A 25 22.68 -18.59 -20.83
N ASP A 26 23.55 -19.53 -21.18
CA ASP A 26 24.00 -19.70 -22.57
C ASP A 26 22.87 -20.25 -23.46
N GLU A 27 22.03 -21.10 -22.89
CA GLU A 27 20.86 -21.73 -23.51
C GLU A 27 19.72 -20.75 -23.80
N LYS A 28 19.81 -19.53 -23.25
CA LYS A 28 18.78 -18.48 -23.34
C LYS A 28 17.37 -19.03 -23.10
N PHE A 29 17.11 -19.59 -21.92
CA PHE A 29 15.80 -20.20 -21.62
C PHE A 29 14.63 -19.20 -21.76
N PRO A 30 13.42 -19.68 -22.07
CA PRO A 30 12.22 -18.84 -22.13
C PRO A 30 11.96 -18.09 -20.82
N PHE A 31 11.64 -16.79 -20.93
CA PHE A 31 11.21 -16.00 -19.78
C PHE A 31 9.78 -16.41 -19.35
N LEU A 32 8.87 -16.49 -20.32
CA LEU A 32 7.51 -17.01 -20.14
C LEU A 32 7.51 -18.54 -20.22
N SER A 33 6.96 -19.19 -19.19
CA SER A 33 6.81 -20.64 -19.16
C SER A 33 5.39 -21.09 -19.47
N GLN A 34 4.38 -20.40 -18.95
CA GLN A 34 2.98 -20.78 -19.09
C GLN A 34 2.07 -19.57 -18.99
N VAL A 35 0.91 -19.65 -19.63
CA VAL A 35 -0.17 -18.67 -19.54
C VAL A 35 -1.46 -19.40 -19.18
N TRP A 36 -2.22 -18.89 -18.22
CA TRP A 36 -3.55 -19.38 -17.90
C TRP A 36 -4.61 -18.30 -18.06
N PRO A 37 -5.80 -18.63 -18.57
CA PRO A 37 -6.89 -17.68 -18.68
C PRO A 37 -7.57 -17.40 -17.32
N THR A 38 -8.11 -16.21 -17.18
CA THR A 38 -9.17 -15.84 -16.23
C THR A 38 -10.44 -15.45 -17.01
N ALA A 39 -11.50 -15.02 -16.32
CA ALA A 39 -12.75 -14.61 -16.99
C ALA A 39 -12.51 -13.45 -18.00
N GLU A 40 -11.67 -12.49 -17.64
CA GLU A 40 -11.36 -11.29 -18.43
C GLU A 40 -9.88 -10.91 -18.36
N GLY A 41 -8.99 -11.90 -18.43
CA GLY A 41 -7.58 -11.67 -18.21
C GLY A 41 -6.70 -12.91 -18.38
N LEU A 42 -5.43 -12.74 -18.01
CA LEU A 42 -4.39 -13.76 -18.12
C LEU A 42 -3.55 -13.79 -16.84
N ILE A 43 -3.05 -14.97 -16.49
CA ILE A 43 -2.02 -15.20 -15.48
C ILE A 43 -0.77 -15.71 -16.22
N PHE A 44 0.34 -14.99 -16.08
CA PHE A 44 1.62 -15.33 -16.68
C PHE A 44 2.53 -15.99 -15.65
N ASN A 45 3.08 -17.16 -15.96
CA ASN A 45 4.19 -17.75 -15.22
C ASN A 45 5.51 -17.31 -15.87
N ILE A 46 6.12 -16.26 -15.34
CA ILE A 46 7.37 -15.68 -15.85
C ILE A 46 8.53 -15.92 -14.87
N SER A 47 9.77 -15.88 -15.35
CA SER A 47 10.94 -15.93 -14.46
C SER A 47 11.00 -14.65 -13.61
N GLU A 48 11.54 -14.72 -12.39
CA GLU A 48 11.66 -13.57 -11.47
C GLU A 48 12.41 -12.38 -12.13
N SER A 49 13.40 -12.67 -12.97
CA SER A 49 14.09 -11.68 -13.78
C SER A 49 14.73 -12.32 -15.02
N PRO A 50 14.93 -11.58 -16.12
CA PRO A 50 15.71 -12.06 -17.28
C PRO A 50 17.18 -12.32 -16.93
N ALA A 51 17.69 -11.69 -15.87
CA ALA A 51 19.07 -11.83 -15.42
C ALA A 51 19.27 -12.97 -14.42
N THR A 52 18.25 -13.79 -14.13
CA THR A 52 18.44 -14.94 -13.24
C THR A 52 19.25 -16.05 -13.93
N PRO A 53 20.14 -16.73 -13.19
CA PRO A 53 20.97 -17.81 -13.73
C PRO A 53 20.18 -19.09 -14.00
N THR A 54 18.97 -19.20 -13.45
CA THR A 54 18.05 -20.32 -13.70
C THR A 54 16.64 -19.79 -13.88
N ARG A 55 15.78 -20.60 -14.50
CA ARG A 55 14.35 -20.34 -14.63
C ARG A 55 13.52 -20.82 -13.43
N ALA A 56 14.18 -21.21 -12.33
CA ALA A 56 13.50 -21.81 -11.17
C ALA A 56 12.70 -20.81 -10.35
N ARG A 57 13.20 -19.58 -10.16
CA ARG A 57 12.45 -18.54 -9.46
C ARG A 57 11.43 -17.93 -10.41
N ARG A 58 10.16 -17.97 -10.01
CA ARG A 58 9.02 -17.58 -10.83
C ARG A 58 8.24 -16.44 -10.18
N ASN A 59 7.59 -15.65 -11.01
CA ASN A 59 6.51 -14.77 -10.61
C ASN A 59 5.25 -15.18 -11.39
N LEU A 60 4.15 -15.40 -10.67
CA LEU A 60 2.83 -15.54 -11.27
C LEU A 60 2.18 -14.16 -11.31
N GLU A 61 2.17 -13.55 -12.48
CA GLU A 61 1.61 -12.22 -12.71
C GLU A 61 0.20 -12.33 -13.31
N ALA A 62 -0.82 -11.96 -12.55
CA ALA A 62 -2.20 -11.86 -13.03
C ALA A 62 -2.50 -10.44 -13.52
N ARG A 63 -3.11 -10.35 -14.70
CA ARG A 63 -3.68 -9.13 -15.28
C ARG A 63 -5.11 -9.42 -15.70
N TRP A 64 -6.08 -8.74 -15.12
CA TRP A 64 -7.49 -8.92 -15.50
C TRP A 64 -8.29 -7.62 -15.44
N TRP A 65 -9.43 -7.62 -16.11
CA TRP A 65 -10.37 -6.52 -16.13
C TRP A 65 -11.63 -6.89 -15.34
N ASP A 66 -12.09 -6.01 -14.47
CA ASP A 66 -13.37 -6.18 -13.79
C ASP A 66 -13.96 -4.81 -13.43
N GLY A 67 -15.27 -4.62 -13.59
CA GLY A 67 -15.96 -3.43 -13.10
C GLY A 67 -15.45 -2.07 -13.63
N GLY A 68 -14.81 -2.04 -14.81
CA GLY A 68 -14.22 -0.81 -15.35
C GLY A 68 -12.76 -0.58 -14.97
N VAL A 69 -12.13 -1.53 -14.29
CA VAL A 69 -10.82 -1.41 -13.65
C VAL A 69 -9.89 -2.51 -14.17
N ALA A 70 -8.65 -2.14 -14.47
CA ALA A 70 -7.59 -3.08 -14.81
C ALA A 70 -6.77 -3.39 -13.56
N PHE A 71 -6.75 -4.65 -13.16
CA PHE A 71 -6.02 -5.13 -12.00
C PHE A 71 -4.68 -5.77 -12.38
N CYS A 72 -3.76 -5.73 -11.42
CA CYS A 72 -2.51 -6.47 -11.43
C CYS A 72 -2.31 -7.10 -10.06
N ALA A 73 -1.97 -8.38 -10.03
CA ALA A 73 -1.51 -9.06 -8.83
C ALA A 73 -0.30 -9.93 -9.17
N GLU A 74 0.66 -10.02 -8.27
CA GLU A 74 1.85 -10.83 -8.44
C GLU A 74 2.07 -11.67 -7.19
N ILE A 75 2.45 -12.93 -7.38
CA ILE A 75 2.91 -13.79 -6.30
C ILE A 75 4.19 -14.52 -6.71
N LYS A 76 5.18 -14.54 -5.81
CA LYS A 76 6.43 -15.28 -6.00
C LYS A 76 6.18 -16.78 -5.89
N ALA A 77 6.83 -17.54 -6.75
CA ALA A 77 6.78 -18.99 -6.81
C ALA A 77 8.16 -19.57 -7.17
N PHE A 78 8.29 -20.88 -7.06
CA PHE A 78 9.49 -21.64 -7.33
C PHE A 78 9.14 -22.91 -8.12
N ASP A 79 9.97 -23.22 -9.10
CA ASP A 79 9.86 -24.41 -9.93
C ASP A 79 11.24 -25.03 -10.19
N GLY A 80 11.63 -25.97 -9.34
CA GLY A 80 12.87 -26.75 -9.48
C GLY A 80 12.73 -27.98 -10.37
N THR A 81 11.61 -28.16 -11.07
CA THR A 81 11.31 -29.39 -11.83
C THR A 81 11.85 -29.39 -13.25
N TYR A 82 12.49 -28.30 -13.67
CA TYR A 82 13.08 -28.20 -15.00
C TYR A 82 14.21 -29.21 -15.24
N PRO A 83 14.30 -29.84 -16.42
CA PRO A 83 15.29 -30.89 -16.70
C PRO A 83 16.74 -30.48 -16.40
N GLU A 84 17.12 -29.25 -16.73
CA GLU A 84 18.46 -28.71 -16.51
C GLU A 84 18.83 -28.52 -15.02
N LEU A 85 17.85 -28.61 -14.13
CA LEU A 85 18.04 -28.44 -12.68
C LEU A 85 18.10 -29.77 -11.93
N GLN A 86 17.88 -30.90 -12.61
CA GLN A 86 17.70 -32.18 -11.95
C GLN A 86 19.00 -32.77 -11.38
N ASP A 87 20.17 -32.33 -11.86
CA ASP A 87 21.45 -32.79 -11.32
C ASP A 87 21.73 -32.22 -9.92
N ASP A 88 21.12 -31.09 -9.56
CA ASP A 88 21.30 -30.45 -8.27
C ASP A 88 20.21 -30.89 -7.28
N SER A 89 20.66 -31.47 -6.16
CA SER A 89 19.81 -31.98 -5.09
C SER A 89 18.94 -30.92 -4.40
N PHE A 90 19.31 -29.64 -4.48
CA PHE A 90 18.50 -28.54 -3.96
C PHE A 90 17.19 -28.40 -4.74
N TYR A 91 17.26 -28.27 -6.07
CA TYR A 91 16.08 -28.06 -6.92
C TYR A 91 15.15 -29.27 -6.91
N ARG A 92 15.70 -30.49 -6.97
CA ARG A 92 14.91 -31.73 -6.87
C ARG A 92 14.11 -31.82 -5.58
N ARG A 93 14.71 -31.47 -4.44
CA ARG A 93 14.04 -31.54 -3.13
C ARG A 93 12.99 -30.43 -2.98
N GLN A 94 13.26 -29.26 -3.53
CA GLN A 94 12.33 -28.14 -3.44
C GLN A 94 11.07 -28.36 -4.30
N GLY A 95 11.18 -29.05 -5.44
CA GLY A 95 10.03 -29.33 -6.31
C GLY A 95 9.45 -28.05 -6.92
N SER A 96 8.12 -28.00 -7.07
CA SER A 96 7.40 -26.84 -7.61
C SER A 96 6.24 -26.45 -6.71
N ASP A 97 6.16 -25.18 -6.32
CA ASP A 97 5.03 -24.61 -5.60
C ASP A 97 4.06 -23.83 -6.52
N VAL A 98 4.38 -23.76 -7.82
CA VAL A 98 3.58 -23.06 -8.84
C VAL A 98 2.09 -23.45 -8.82
N PRO A 99 1.71 -24.74 -8.73
CA PRO A 99 0.29 -25.11 -8.66
C PRO A 99 -0.42 -24.53 -7.43
N ALA A 100 0.21 -24.59 -6.26
CA ALA A 100 -0.37 -24.04 -5.02
C ALA A 100 -0.50 -22.52 -5.09
N LYS A 101 0.53 -21.84 -5.62
CA LYS A 101 0.56 -20.39 -5.80
C LYS A 101 -0.44 -19.91 -6.85
N LEU A 102 -0.69 -20.71 -7.89
CA LEU A 102 -1.72 -20.42 -8.89
C LEU A 102 -3.13 -20.45 -8.27
N GLU A 103 -3.43 -21.46 -7.46
CA GLU A 103 -4.72 -21.56 -6.77
C GLU A 103 -4.91 -20.42 -5.73
N GLU A 104 -3.86 -20.06 -5.00
CA GLU A 104 -3.85 -18.89 -4.11
C GLU A 104 -4.20 -17.60 -4.87
N LEU A 105 -3.55 -17.38 -6.02
CA LEU A 105 -3.81 -16.21 -6.86
C LEU A 105 -5.22 -16.22 -7.46
N ARG A 106 -5.74 -17.38 -7.87
CA ARG A 106 -7.12 -17.53 -8.36
C ARG A 106 -8.15 -17.21 -7.26
N SER A 107 -7.88 -17.64 -6.03
CA SER A 107 -8.72 -17.30 -4.87
C SER A 107 -8.78 -15.79 -4.65
N VAL A 108 -7.63 -15.10 -4.69
CA VAL A 108 -7.55 -13.63 -4.61
C VAL A 108 -8.35 -12.96 -5.73
N ILE A 109 -8.15 -13.37 -6.99
CA ILE A 109 -8.87 -12.81 -8.14
C ILE A 109 -10.39 -12.97 -7.99
N SER A 110 -10.85 -14.13 -7.50
CA SER A 110 -12.29 -14.41 -7.34
C SER A 110 -13.00 -13.52 -6.31
N ARG A 111 -12.22 -12.90 -5.41
CA ARG A 111 -12.72 -12.04 -4.34
C ARG A 111 -12.56 -10.55 -4.67
N LEU A 112 -11.81 -10.22 -5.72
CA LEU A 112 -11.57 -8.86 -6.15
C LEU A 112 -12.61 -8.41 -7.18
N ARG A 113 -13.19 -7.25 -6.94
CA ARG A 113 -14.04 -6.56 -7.93
C ARG A 113 -13.66 -5.11 -8.10
N GLY A 114 -13.83 -4.62 -9.33
CA GLY A 114 -13.80 -3.20 -9.63
C GLY A 114 -14.99 -2.48 -9.02
N ARG A 115 -14.76 -1.24 -8.59
CA ARG A 115 -15.81 -0.35 -8.12
C ARG A 115 -15.54 1.08 -8.61
N SER A 116 -16.60 1.88 -8.73
CA SER A 116 -16.43 3.31 -8.98
C SER A 116 -15.80 4.01 -7.77
N GLU A 117 -15.29 5.22 -7.97
CA GLU A 117 -14.63 6.00 -6.92
C GLU A 117 -15.56 6.23 -5.72
N ASP A 118 -16.82 6.58 -6.00
CA ASP A 118 -17.83 6.93 -5.00
C ASP A 118 -18.68 5.73 -4.52
N GLU A 119 -18.47 4.53 -5.05
CA GLU A 119 -19.19 3.34 -4.59
C GLU A 119 -18.70 2.93 -3.19
N ILE A 120 -19.63 2.85 -2.24
CA ILE A 120 -19.41 2.31 -0.89
C ILE A 120 -20.04 0.90 -0.82
N PRO A 121 -19.23 -0.18 -0.80
CA PRO A 121 -19.75 -1.54 -0.71
C PRO A 121 -20.54 -1.79 0.57
N THR A 122 -21.62 -2.55 0.49
CA THR A 122 -22.46 -2.93 1.65
C THR A 122 -22.13 -4.32 2.19
N GLU A 123 -21.32 -5.09 1.47
CA GLU A 123 -20.87 -6.42 1.84
C GLU A 123 -19.53 -6.37 2.60
N PRO A 124 -19.16 -7.42 3.36
CA PRO A 124 -17.88 -7.48 4.07
C PRO A 124 -16.68 -7.44 3.14
N GLY A 125 -15.66 -6.67 3.52
CA GLY A 125 -14.39 -6.61 2.79
C GLY A 125 -13.68 -5.27 2.85
N ASP A 126 -12.50 -5.21 2.24
CA ASP A 126 -11.61 -4.06 2.26
C ASP A 126 -11.69 -3.26 0.95
N CYS A 127 -11.80 -1.93 1.08
CA CYS A 127 -11.76 -1.02 -0.05
C CYS A 127 -10.33 -0.54 -0.30
N PHE A 128 -9.97 -0.41 -1.57
CA PHE A 128 -8.78 0.32 -2.02
C PHE A 128 -9.16 1.18 -3.24
N PRO A 129 -8.27 2.06 -3.75
CA PRO A 129 -8.59 2.88 -4.91
C PRO A 129 -9.11 2.04 -6.08
N HIS A 130 -10.35 2.33 -6.52
CA HIS A 130 -11.08 1.64 -7.59
C HIS A 130 -11.34 0.13 -7.37
N GLY A 131 -11.05 -0.42 -6.20
CA GLY A 131 -11.17 -1.85 -5.95
C GLY A 131 -11.84 -2.20 -4.62
N PHE A 132 -12.33 -3.42 -4.57
CA PHE A 132 -12.91 -4.02 -3.39
C PHE A 132 -12.51 -5.48 -3.27
N PHE A 133 -11.96 -5.85 -2.11
CA PHE A 133 -11.61 -7.21 -1.76
C PHE A 133 -12.66 -7.80 -0.83
N ARG A 134 -13.51 -8.68 -1.37
CA ARG A 134 -14.66 -9.26 -0.66
C ARG A 134 -14.21 -10.27 0.41
N GLY A 135 -14.85 -10.23 1.57
CA GLY A 135 -14.78 -11.24 2.61
C GLY A 135 -14.70 -10.64 4.01
N GLY A 136 -14.61 -11.50 5.02
CA GLY A 136 -14.53 -11.05 6.41
C GLY A 136 -13.15 -10.51 6.79
N PRO A 137 -12.97 -10.14 8.08
CA PRO A 137 -11.70 -9.68 8.63
C PRO A 137 -10.53 -10.60 8.24
N MET A 138 -9.43 -9.99 7.79
CA MET A 138 -8.24 -10.70 7.35
C MET A 138 -7.03 -10.35 8.21
N ARG A 139 -6.16 -11.35 8.40
CA ARG A 139 -4.82 -11.14 8.95
C ARG A 139 -3.86 -10.69 7.85
N ASP A 140 -2.77 -10.07 8.27
CA ASP A 140 -1.67 -9.67 7.39
C ASP A 140 -2.14 -8.74 6.25
N VAL A 141 -3.06 -7.83 6.57
CA VAL A 141 -3.55 -6.79 5.66
C VAL A 141 -2.93 -5.46 6.02
N ASP A 142 -2.44 -4.76 4.99
CA ASP A 142 -2.01 -3.36 5.06
C ASP A 142 -2.73 -2.56 3.97
N VAL A 143 -3.57 -1.62 4.39
CA VAL A 143 -4.26 -0.67 3.50
C VAL A 143 -3.73 0.72 3.80
N VAL A 144 -3.18 1.38 2.78
CA VAL A 144 -2.66 2.74 2.88
C VAL A 144 -3.38 3.64 1.88
N ALA A 145 -3.84 4.80 2.36
CA ALA A 145 -4.40 5.85 1.53
C ALA A 145 -3.70 7.18 1.81
N ASN A 146 -3.37 7.90 0.75
CA ASN A 146 -2.78 9.23 0.83
C ASN A 146 -3.74 10.24 0.21
N PHE A 147 -4.01 11.32 0.92
CA PHE A 147 -4.83 12.43 0.45
C PHE A 147 -4.01 13.72 0.46
N HIS A 148 -3.97 14.40 -0.67
CA HIS A 148 -3.25 15.67 -0.81
C HIS A 148 -4.27 16.79 -0.95
N LEU A 149 -4.15 17.84 -0.14
CA LEU A 149 -5.05 18.99 -0.26
C LEU A 149 -4.71 19.76 -1.54
N GLN A 150 -5.68 19.81 -2.46
CA GLN A 150 -5.50 20.41 -3.77
C GLN A 150 -5.01 21.86 -3.67
N GLY A 151 -4.04 22.21 -4.51
CA GLY A 151 -3.46 23.55 -4.56
C GLY A 151 -2.45 23.85 -3.44
N THR A 152 -2.13 22.87 -2.60
CA THR A 152 -1.13 23.02 -1.53
C THR A 152 0.04 22.06 -1.77
N PRO A 153 1.30 22.51 -1.60
CA PRO A 153 2.46 21.65 -1.78
C PRO A 153 2.85 20.88 -0.50
N ASP A 154 2.23 21.20 0.64
CA ASP A 154 2.68 20.79 1.97
C ASP A 154 1.58 20.35 2.95
N VAL A 155 0.34 20.19 2.48
CA VAL A 155 -0.77 19.68 3.29
C VAL A 155 -1.24 18.35 2.75
N TYR A 156 -1.02 17.31 3.54
CA TYR A 156 -1.43 15.96 3.19
C TYR A 156 -1.82 15.15 4.41
N LEU A 157 -2.64 14.14 4.14
CA LEU A 157 -3.13 13.18 5.11
C LEU A 157 -2.72 11.78 4.65
N PHE A 158 -2.26 10.98 5.60
CA PHE A 158 -1.95 9.58 5.45
C PHE A 158 -2.90 8.80 6.35
N PHE A 159 -3.59 7.82 5.78
CA PHE A 159 -4.38 6.85 6.52
C PHE A 159 -3.78 5.47 6.30
N LYS A 160 -3.65 4.73 7.39
CA LYS A 160 -3.27 3.33 7.35
C LYS A 160 -4.19 2.51 8.25
N GLN A 161 -4.57 1.36 7.74
CA GLN A 161 -5.20 0.28 8.48
C GLN A 161 -4.29 -0.94 8.36
N THR A 162 -3.98 -1.59 9.48
CA THR A 162 -3.18 -2.81 9.46
C THR A 162 -3.67 -3.88 10.44
N THR A 163 -3.58 -5.13 10.02
CA THR A 163 -3.72 -6.33 10.89
C THR A 163 -2.43 -7.15 10.95
N SER A 164 -1.35 -6.64 10.35
CA SER A 164 -0.03 -7.28 10.28
C SER A 164 0.89 -6.85 11.43
N VAL A 165 0.64 -5.68 12.03
CA VAL A 165 1.50 -5.05 13.04
C VAL A 165 0.66 -4.60 14.22
N TRP A 166 1.14 -4.90 15.42
CA TRP A 166 0.58 -4.46 16.70
C TRP A 166 1.71 -3.94 17.59
N GLU A 167 1.32 -3.14 18.57
CA GLU A 167 2.21 -2.57 19.59
C GLU A 167 1.88 -3.20 20.94
N ASP A 168 2.87 -3.30 21.82
CA ASP A 168 2.63 -3.77 23.20
C ASP A 168 1.91 -2.71 24.05
N GLU A 169 2.06 -1.44 23.69
CA GLU A 169 1.54 -0.27 24.41
C GLU A 169 0.91 0.75 23.46
N THR A 170 -0.10 1.48 23.92
CA THR A 170 -0.73 2.58 23.16
C THR A 170 0.21 3.78 23.02
N MET A 171 -0.06 4.66 22.05
CA MET A 171 0.70 5.89 21.86
C MET A 171 0.85 6.74 23.15
N LEU A 172 -0.19 6.89 23.96
CA LEU A 172 -0.17 7.68 25.19
C LEU A 172 0.53 6.96 26.34
N GLN A 173 0.46 5.63 26.40
CA GLN A 173 1.29 4.84 27.33
C GLN A 173 2.78 5.05 27.02
N ARG A 174 3.14 5.10 25.74
CA ARG A 174 4.51 5.41 25.25
C ARG A 174 4.89 6.89 25.34
N SER A 175 4.03 7.76 25.90
CA SER A 175 4.21 9.21 25.84
C SER A 175 5.48 9.71 26.51
N GLY A 176 6.00 9.03 27.54
CA GLY A 176 7.25 9.40 28.20
C GLY A 176 8.45 9.36 27.23
N SER A 177 8.55 8.31 26.42
CA SER A 177 9.61 8.15 25.43
C SER A 177 9.43 9.11 24.24
N ILE A 178 8.19 9.26 23.77
CA ILE A 178 7.85 10.19 22.68
C ILE A 178 8.19 11.64 23.08
N MET A 179 7.83 12.06 24.30
CA MET A 179 8.13 13.41 24.79
C MET A 179 9.63 13.69 24.87
N LYS A 180 10.46 12.72 25.26
CA LYS A 180 11.93 12.91 25.29
C LYS A 180 12.46 13.26 23.91
N TRP A 181 12.03 12.53 22.88
CA TRP A 181 12.43 12.79 21.50
C TRP A 181 11.88 14.13 20.98
N MET A 182 10.62 14.43 21.28
CA MET A 182 9.99 15.69 20.89
C MET A 182 10.70 16.91 21.49
N VAL A 183 11.05 16.86 22.78
CA VAL A 183 11.79 17.94 23.45
C VAL A 183 13.17 18.12 22.83
N PHE A 184 13.88 17.03 22.54
CA PHE A 184 15.16 17.08 21.84
C PHE A 184 15.05 17.73 20.45
N ALA A 185 13.96 17.43 19.72
CA ALA A 185 13.67 17.99 18.40
C ALA A 185 13.00 19.39 18.45
N GLY A 186 12.87 20.02 19.63
CA GLY A 186 12.24 21.34 19.78
C GLY A 186 10.74 21.38 19.45
N MET A 187 10.06 20.23 19.40
CA MET A 187 8.63 20.14 19.13
C MET A 187 7.79 20.53 20.34
N ARG A 188 6.63 21.14 20.07
CA ARG A 188 5.69 21.55 21.11
C ARG A 188 4.36 20.82 20.94
N THR A 189 3.89 20.18 22.02
CA THR A 189 2.53 19.61 22.05
C THR A 189 1.50 20.73 22.03
N LEU A 190 0.53 20.62 21.13
CA LEU A 190 -0.65 21.49 21.03
C LEU A 190 -1.84 20.89 21.76
N ARG A 191 -2.08 19.60 21.53
CA ARG A 191 -3.14 18.82 22.14
C ARG A 191 -2.74 17.36 22.15
N LYS A 192 -3.02 16.64 23.22
CA LYS A 192 -2.93 15.18 23.26
C LYS A 192 -3.98 14.62 24.20
N GLY A 193 -4.49 13.44 23.92
CA GLY A 193 -5.46 12.79 24.79
C GLY A 193 -6.25 11.70 24.10
N GLU A 194 -7.08 11.04 24.90
CA GLU A 194 -8.02 10.03 24.43
C GLU A 194 -9.19 10.69 23.70
N ARG A 195 -9.73 9.99 22.70
CA ARG A 195 -10.86 10.39 21.87
C ARG A 195 -11.78 9.18 21.72
N VAL A 196 -13.08 9.40 21.81
CA VAL A 196 -14.08 8.40 21.41
C VAL A 196 -14.75 8.89 20.14
N ILE A 197 -14.57 8.15 19.04
CA ILE A 197 -15.12 8.50 17.73
C ILE A 197 -16.00 7.33 17.28
N HIS A 198 -17.30 7.59 17.07
CA HIS A 198 -18.28 6.56 16.71
C HIS A 198 -18.24 5.32 17.62
N GLY A 199 -18.03 5.53 18.93
CA GLY A 199 -17.96 4.46 19.94
C GLY A 199 -16.64 3.69 19.99
N GLN A 200 -15.66 4.04 19.14
CA GLN A 200 -14.33 3.43 19.13
C GLN A 200 -13.31 4.29 19.87
N PRO A 201 -12.39 3.67 20.65
CA PRO A 201 -11.34 4.39 21.35
C PRO A 201 -10.20 4.73 20.41
N TYR A 202 -9.75 5.97 20.48
CA TYR A 202 -8.57 6.49 19.81
C TYR A 202 -7.74 7.34 20.76
N GLU A 203 -6.51 7.59 20.39
CA GLU A 203 -5.61 8.53 21.04
C GLU A 203 -5.10 9.52 20.00
N GLU A 204 -5.12 10.82 20.32
CA GLU A 204 -4.58 11.86 19.44
C GLU A 204 -3.35 12.55 20.04
N TRP A 205 -2.47 13.02 19.17
CA TRP A 205 -1.36 13.89 19.52
C TRP A 205 -1.05 14.86 18.39
N LEU A 206 -1.26 16.14 18.66
CA LEU A 206 -1.05 17.25 17.75
C LEU A 206 0.18 18.01 18.21
N VAL A 207 1.11 18.23 17.29
CA VAL A 207 2.41 18.83 17.59
C VAL A 207 2.73 19.95 16.61
N ARG A 208 3.31 21.04 17.14
CA ARG A 208 3.99 22.06 16.35
C ARG A 208 5.45 21.64 16.20
N GLU A 209 5.92 21.68 14.97
CA GLU A 209 7.26 21.27 14.58
C GLU A 209 8.08 22.50 14.17
N PRO A 210 9.33 22.62 14.66
CA PRO A 210 10.23 23.67 14.22
C PRO A 210 10.72 23.45 12.78
N ALA A 211 11.31 24.49 12.18
CA ALA A 211 11.71 24.50 10.77
C ALA A 211 12.80 23.47 10.42
N ASP A 212 13.64 23.10 11.37
CA ASP A 212 14.70 22.10 11.20
C ASP A 212 14.16 20.66 11.11
N VAL A 213 12.97 20.40 11.64
CA VAL A 213 12.26 19.11 11.52
C VAL A 213 11.58 18.97 10.16
N THR A 214 10.93 20.03 9.67
CA THR A 214 10.07 19.91 8.48
C THR A 214 10.87 19.80 7.19
N SER A 215 10.34 19.02 6.22
CA SER A 215 11.00 18.90 4.91
C SER A 215 10.98 20.21 4.11
N ALA A 216 10.02 21.11 4.37
CA ALA A 216 9.97 22.42 3.72
C ALA A 216 10.75 23.53 4.41
N ARG A 217 11.44 23.22 5.52
CA ARG A 217 12.29 24.17 6.27
C ARG A 217 11.53 25.40 6.77
N VAL A 218 10.27 25.22 7.14
CA VAL A 218 9.41 26.23 7.79
C VAL A 218 8.75 25.62 9.03
N PRO A 219 8.40 26.40 10.06
CA PRO A 219 7.61 25.86 11.17
C PRO A 219 6.31 25.24 10.65
N GLY A 220 6.00 24.04 11.13
CA GLY A 220 4.91 23.21 10.63
C GLY A 220 4.20 22.44 11.73
N HIS A 221 3.45 21.42 11.34
CA HIS A 221 2.62 20.64 12.25
C HIS A 221 2.53 19.17 11.82
N GLY A 222 2.57 18.28 12.81
CA GLY A 222 2.25 16.87 12.68
C GLY A 222 1.09 16.53 13.61
N LEU A 223 0.00 15.98 13.07
CA LEU A 223 -1.18 15.61 13.83
C LEU A 223 -1.42 14.12 13.64
N ARG A 224 -1.63 13.39 14.75
CA ARG A 224 -1.70 11.93 14.75
C ARG A 224 -2.94 11.46 15.50
N LEU A 225 -3.61 10.43 14.97
CA LEU A 225 -4.69 9.67 15.62
C LEU A 225 -4.34 8.20 15.50
N HIS A 226 -4.30 7.49 16.62
CA HIS A 226 -4.04 6.06 16.68
C HIS A 226 -5.23 5.36 17.31
N GLY A 227 -5.58 4.17 16.83
CA GLY A 227 -6.66 3.34 17.38
C GLY A 227 -6.35 1.86 17.26
N ASN A 228 -6.76 1.06 18.25
CA ASN A 228 -6.57 -0.40 18.30
C ASN A 228 -5.10 -0.87 18.12
N GLU A 229 -4.10 -0.07 18.47
CA GLU A 229 -2.67 -0.44 18.28
C GLU A 229 -2.28 -1.75 18.98
N THR A 230 -2.92 -2.07 20.11
CA THR A 230 -2.66 -3.29 20.91
C THR A 230 -3.62 -4.44 20.57
N SER A 231 -4.48 -4.26 19.57
CA SER A 231 -5.48 -5.26 19.18
C SER A 231 -4.86 -6.30 18.26
N HIS A 232 -5.06 -7.58 18.60
CA HIS A 232 -4.76 -8.72 17.74
C HIS A 232 -5.99 -9.24 16.98
N ASP A 233 -7.16 -8.62 17.19
CA ASP A 233 -8.39 -9.00 16.52
C ASP A 233 -8.44 -8.37 15.12
N PRO A 234 -8.49 -9.16 14.03
CA PRO A 234 -8.59 -8.62 12.68
C PRO A 234 -9.84 -7.78 12.42
N ALA A 235 -10.92 -7.95 13.21
CA ALA A 235 -12.10 -7.11 13.16
C ALA A 235 -11.90 -5.73 13.83
N ARG A 236 -10.76 -5.55 14.50
CA ARG A 236 -10.33 -4.31 15.14
C ARG A 236 -8.89 -3.99 14.70
N PRO A 237 -8.68 -3.69 13.41
CA PRO A 237 -7.36 -3.39 12.88
C PRO A 237 -6.78 -2.15 13.55
N SER A 238 -5.45 -2.10 13.63
CA SER A 238 -4.74 -0.88 14.02
C SER A 238 -5.01 0.19 12.98
N ILE A 239 -5.38 1.38 13.45
CA ILE A 239 -5.69 2.54 12.63
C ILE A 239 -4.71 3.65 12.95
N GLU A 240 -4.06 4.17 11.90
CA GLU A 240 -3.18 5.33 11.97
C GLU A 240 -3.72 6.40 11.02
N LEU A 241 -3.91 7.61 11.53
CA LEU A 241 -4.19 8.80 10.71
C LEU A 241 -3.14 9.86 11.03
N TYR A 242 -2.45 10.32 10.00
CA TYR A 242 -1.51 11.42 10.09
C TYR A 242 -1.94 12.56 9.20
N LEU A 243 -1.83 13.79 9.71
CA LEU A 243 -1.98 15.00 8.91
C LEU A 243 -0.75 15.88 9.12
N TYR A 244 -0.16 16.29 8.00
CA TYR A 244 1.03 17.12 7.96
C TYR A 244 0.72 18.48 7.32
N ASN A 245 1.39 19.51 7.83
CA ASN A 245 1.35 20.88 7.32
C ASN A 245 2.75 21.48 7.44
N GLY A 246 3.33 22.00 6.37
CA GLY A 246 4.72 22.46 6.33
C GLY A 246 5.75 21.38 5.96
N HIS A 247 5.31 20.16 5.63
CA HIS A 247 6.16 19.14 4.99
C HIS A 247 5.79 19.04 3.52
N TYR A 248 6.74 19.12 2.61
CA TYR A 248 6.46 18.82 1.21
C TYR A 248 5.83 17.43 1.06
N ILE A 249 4.78 17.35 0.26
CA ILE A 249 4.13 16.09 -0.10
C ILE A 249 5.20 15.10 -0.58
N PRO A 250 5.29 13.90 0.04
CA PRO A 250 6.23 12.88 -0.38
C PRO A 250 6.02 12.55 -1.86
N SER A 251 7.12 12.57 -2.61
CA SER A 251 7.15 12.17 -4.01
C SER A 251 8.30 11.20 -4.23
N PRO A 252 8.25 10.37 -5.29
CA PRO A 252 9.44 9.66 -5.76
C PRO A 252 10.64 10.61 -5.90
N PRO A 253 11.88 10.08 -5.87
CA PRO A 253 13.08 10.88 -6.09
C PRO A 253 12.91 11.76 -7.34
N LYS A 254 12.86 13.07 -7.13
CA LYS A 254 12.75 14.07 -8.19
C LYS A 254 14.09 14.22 -8.88
N SER A 255 14.09 14.34 -10.19
CA SER A 255 15.24 14.85 -10.94
C SER A 255 15.62 16.24 -10.44
N LEU A 256 16.86 16.69 -10.69
CA LEU A 256 17.31 18.04 -10.29
C LEU A 256 16.40 19.14 -10.88
N GLU A 257 15.88 18.94 -12.09
CA GLU A 257 14.95 19.88 -12.73
C GLU A 257 13.60 19.95 -11.99
N GLU A 258 13.05 18.81 -11.60
CA GLU A 258 11.80 18.75 -10.81
C GLU A 258 11.99 19.30 -9.40
N GLN A 259 13.17 19.11 -8.80
CA GLN A 259 13.51 19.72 -7.52
C GLN A 259 13.55 21.24 -7.64
N ALA A 260 14.18 21.79 -8.68
CA ALA A 260 14.24 23.24 -8.93
C ALA A 260 12.86 23.87 -9.15
N LYS A 261 11.87 23.10 -9.62
CA LYS A 261 10.47 23.54 -9.78
C LYS A 261 9.63 23.42 -8.50
N THR A 262 10.16 22.83 -7.43
CA THR A 262 9.42 22.69 -6.17
C THR A 262 9.30 24.07 -5.50
N PRO A 263 8.09 24.54 -5.17
CA PRO A 263 7.91 25.89 -4.66
C PRO A 263 8.57 26.07 -3.30
N PHE A 264 9.40 27.10 -3.16
CA PHE A 264 9.98 27.47 -1.86
C PHE A 264 8.91 28.06 -0.94
N LEU A 265 8.67 27.40 0.20
CA LEU A 265 7.70 27.88 1.19
C LEU A 265 8.33 28.92 2.12
N LYS A 266 7.65 30.07 2.27
CA LYS A 266 7.99 31.08 3.29
C LYS A 266 7.36 30.76 4.65
N ARG A 267 6.26 30.01 4.64
CA ARG A 267 5.50 29.51 5.80
C ARG A 267 4.70 28.29 5.36
N ALA A 268 4.30 27.46 6.32
CA ALA A 268 3.34 26.40 6.06
C ALA A 268 2.02 26.96 5.50
N THR A 269 1.34 26.21 4.64
CA THR A 269 0.13 26.68 3.95
C THR A 269 -0.99 27.02 4.92
N LEU A 270 -1.22 26.17 5.93
CA LEU A 270 -2.23 26.42 6.96
C LEU A 270 -1.59 27.05 8.20
N SER A 271 -2.30 28.00 8.81
CA SER A 271 -2.00 28.42 10.17
C SER A 271 -2.28 27.30 11.18
N GLU A 272 -1.76 27.42 12.40
CA GLU A 272 -2.04 26.46 13.47
C GLU A 272 -3.55 26.31 13.74
N ALA A 273 -4.28 27.43 13.80
CA ALA A 273 -5.73 27.37 14.02
C ALA A 273 -6.46 26.64 12.88
N GLN A 274 -6.02 26.85 11.63
CA GLN A 274 -6.61 26.18 10.46
C GLN A 274 -6.29 24.69 10.40
N VAL A 275 -5.06 24.27 10.72
CA VAL A 275 -4.69 22.85 10.70
C VAL A 275 -5.38 22.07 11.82
N VAL A 276 -5.52 22.67 13.01
CA VAL A 276 -6.29 22.09 14.12
C VAL A 276 -7.78 22.01 13.75
N ALA A 277 -8.34 23.07 13.15
CA ALA A 277 -9.74 23.06 12.71
C ALA A 277 -10.00 21.99 11.61
N LEU A 278 -9.07 21.82 10.67
CA LEU A 278 -9.15 20.78 9.64
C LEU A 278 -9.13 19.38 10.26
N TRP A 279 -8.24 19.16 11.23
CA TRP A 279 -8.18 17.90 11.98
C TRP A 279 -9.46 17.59 12.75
N ASP A 280 -10.02 18.59 13.42
CA ASP A 280 -11.29 18.46 14.13
C ASP A 280 -12.50 18.28 13.21
N ALA A 281 -12.41 18.71 11.95
CA ALA A 281 -13.43 18.44 10.94
C ALA A 281 -13.32 17.03 10.35
N ILE A 282 -12.10 16.50 10.17
CA ILE A 282 -11.85 15.20 9.53
C ILE A 282 -12.05 14.05 10.51
N THR A 283 -11.40 14.09 11.67
CA THR A 283 -11.35 12.93 12.58
C THR A 283 -12.73 12.41 13.03
N PRO A 284 -13.77 13.23 13.27
CA PRO A 284 -15.09 12.71 13.64
C PRO A 284 -15.80 11.96 12.51
N THR A 285 -15.30 12.02 11.28
CA THR A 285 -15.88 11.29 10.13
C THR A 285 -15.38 9.86 10.01
N LEU A 286 -14.32 9.51 10.75
CA LEU A 286 -13.71 8.18 10.73
C LEU A 286 -14.64 7.17 11.41
N ARG A 287 -15.17 6.22 10.63
CA ARG A 287 -16.06 5.18 11.12
C ARG A 287 -15.88 3.89 10.33
N LEU A 288 -16.18 2.77 10.98
CA LEU A 288 -16.34 1.50 10.28
C LEU A 288 -17.46 1.63 9.24
N ARG A 289 -17.22 1.06 8.05
CA ARG A 289 -18.23 1.00 6.99
C ARG A 289 -19.39 0.11 7.48
N PRO A 290 -20.66 0.51 7.30
CA PRO A 290 -21.79 -0.39 7.52
C PRO A 290 -21.62 -1.67 6.70
N GLY A 291 -21.74 -2.84 7.35
CA GLY A 291 -21.53 -4.14 6.69
C GLY A 291 -20.06 -4.50 6.42
N ALA A 292 -19.10 -3.85 7.10
CA ALA A 292 -17.68 -4.19 6.97
C ALA A 292 -17.36 -5.65 7.37
N PHE A 293 -18.15 -6.22 8.28
CA PHE A 293 -17.98 -7.56 8.86
C PHE A 293 -19.28 -8.35 8.78
#